data_AF-A0A3M1K6V8-F1
#
_entry.id   AF-A0A3M1K6V8-F1
#
_cell.length_a   1.000
_cell.length_b   1.000
_cell.length_c   1.000
_cell.angle_alpha   90.00
_cell.angle_beta   90.00
_cell.angle_gamma   90.00
#
_symmetry.space_group_name_H-M   'P 1'
#
loop_
_entity.id
_entity.type
_entity.pdbx_description
1 polymer ?
#
loop_
_entity_poly.entity_id
_entity_poly.type
_entity_poly.pdbx_seq_one_letter_code
_entity_poly.pdbx_strand_id
1 'polypeptide(L)'
;MNRPPASRAVPVRRNGSRKGGNSVRGWRRVHRWIGLALALVLLIIAVTGILLNHAAELRLQRTRLGGPIAALYVEPPARPPRAARLDDGRWVVWIDGHLYRQGREMQGRLDSLVGAVETPDGFAVAGAHALLLFDDAGRLVERLGEESLPGPIARIGRDREGRLLILSQGRVRRADAVMLDWQDVGPAQGMRGNGMRWSRADEEMPTMVRKRALAARSGAGVSLSRLLIDLHTGRIFGRLGRWAGDLAAIGLILLALTGIVTWAKTRRARRERRAENGHRPSVARQ
;
A
#
# COMPACT_ATOMS: atom_id res chain seq x y z
N MET A 1 -39.00 11.70 -100.78
CA MET A 1 -39.02 10.73 -99.66
C MET A 1 -37.58 10.51 -99.19
N ASN A 2 -37.20 11.02 -98.02
CA ASN A 2 -35.95 10.63 -97.35
C ASN A 2 -36.08 10.93 -95.85
N ARG A 3 -36.07 9.89 -95.01
CA ARG A 3 -36.11 10.00 -93.55
C ARG A 3 -34.70 10.25 -93.01
N PRO A 4 -34.47 11.17 -92.05
CA PRO A 4 -33.22 11.23 -91.32
C PRO A 4 -33.15 10.16 -90.19
N PRO A 5 -31.95 9.75 -89.73
CA PRO A 5 -31.77 8.61 -88.85
C PRO A 5 -31.93 8.96 -87.35
N ALA A 6 -32.24 7.92 -86.57
CA ALA A 6 -32.51 7.95 -85.14
C ALA A 6 -31.34 8.49 -84.28
N SER A 7 -31.64 9.48 -83.42
CA SER A 7 -30.73 9.96 -82.37
C SER A 7 -30.58 8.91 -81.27
N ARG A 8 -29.35 8.39 -81.09
CA ARG A 8 -28.98 7.54 -79.96
C ARG A 8 -29.11 8.32 -78.65
N ALA A 9 -29.92 7.80 -77.73
CA ALA A 9 -29.94 8.25 -76.34
C ALA A 9 -28.64 7.84 -75.62
N VAL A 10 -27.92 8.82 -75.06
CA VAL A 10 -26.80 8.59 -74.14
C VAL A 10 -27.37 8.40 -72.72
N PRO A 11 -27.07 7.32 -72.00
CA PRO A 11 -27.47 7.22 -70.60
C PRO A 11 -26.53 8.07 -69.74
N VAL A 12 -27.08 9.11 -69.10
CA VAL A 12 -26.38 9.86 -68.05
C VAL A 12 -26.22 8.95 -66.83
N ARG A 13 -25.01 8.45 -66.61
CA ARG A 13 -24.65 7.67 -65.42
C ARG A 13 -24.55 8.61 -64.21
N ARG A 14 -25.63 8.72 -63.42
CA ARG A 14 -25.61 9.39 -62.11
C ARG A 14 -24.74 8.58 -61.13
N ASN A 15 -23.48 9.00 -60.96
CA ASN A 15 -22.62 8.47 -59.90
C ASN A 15 -22.82 9.31 -58.63
N GLY A 16 -23.79 8.91 -57.79
CA GLY A 16 -24.04 9.52 -56.49
C GLY A 16 -23.49 8.65 -55.35
N SER A 17 -22.18 8.67 -55.09
CA SER A 17 -21.62 8.05 -53.89
C SER A 17 -21.75 8.99 -52.68
N ARG A 18 -22.94 9.05 -52.07
CA ARG A 18 -23.13 9.63 -50.73
C ARG A 18 -22.49 8.71 -49.67
N LYS A 19 -21.16 8.75 -49.53
CA LYS A 19 -20.43 8.20 -48.37
C LYS A 19 -20.07 9.33 -47.41
N GLY A 20 -21.03 9.78 -46.59
CA GLY A 20 -20.78 10.85 -45.61
C GLY A 20 -21.60 10.81 -44.32
N GLY A 21 -22.54 9.87 -44.15
CA GLY A 21 -23.47 9.87 -43.00
C GLY A 21 -23.01 9.09 -41.76
N ASN A 22 -22.09 8.14 -41.91
CA ASN A 22 -21.73 7.22 -40.81
C ASN A 22 -20.64 7.78 -39.88
N SER A 23 -19.78 8.67 -40.37
CA SER A 23 -18.67 9.24 -39.59
C SER A 23 -19.13 10.15 -38.45
N VAL A 24 -20.13 11.02 -38.72
CA VAL A 24 -20.63 11.99 -37.73
C VAL A 24 -21.40 11.30 -36.59
N ARG A 25 -22.14 10.21 -36.88
CA ARG A 25 -22.86 9.44 -35.86
C ARG A 25 -21.92 8.63 -34.97
N GLY A 26 -20.86 8.05 -35.55
CA GLY A 26 -19.82 7.36 -34.80
C GLY A 26 -19.07 8.29 -33.84
N TRP A 27 -18.66 9.47 -34.33
CA TRP A 27 -17.96 10.47 -33.51
C TRP A 27 -18.75 10.93 -32.29
N ARG A 28 -20.05 11.22 -32.45
CA ARG A 28 -20.92 11.61 -31.32
C ARG A 28 -21.06 10.53 -30.27
N ARG A 29 -21.11 9.26 -30.69
CA ARG A 29 -21.17 8.11 -29.77
C ARG A 29 -19.88 7.98 -28.96
N VAL A 30 -18.73 8.03 -29.63
CA VAL A 30 -17.40 7.99 -28.99
C VAL A 30 -17.23 9.17 -28.04
N HIS A 31 -17.52 10.39 -28.50
CA HIS A 31 -17.45 11.60 -27.68
C HIS A 31 -18.33 11.52 -26.42
N ARG A 32 -19.54 10.96 -26.52
CA ARG A 32 -20.43 10.77 -25.36
C ARG A 32 -19.84 9.82 -24.33
N TRP A 33 -19.26 8.70 -24.76
CA TRP A 33 -18.66 7.72 -23.84
C TRP A 33 -17.37 8.25 -23.21
N ILE A 34 -16.54 8.95 -23.99
CA ILE A 34 -15.34 9.64 -23.46
C ILE A 34 -15.76 10.71 -22.45
N GLY A 35 -16.75 11.53 -22.78
CA GLY A 35 -17.28 12.57 -21.89
C GLY A 35 -17.85 11.99 -20.59
N LEU A 36 -18.59 10.88 -20.66
CA LEU A 36 -19.11 10.20 -19.48
C LEU A 36 -17.98 9.65 -18.60
N ALA A 37 -16.95 9.05 -19.20
CA ALA A 37 -15.79 8.55 -18.48
C ALA A 37 -15.02 9.68 -17.78
N LEU A 38 -14.75 10.79 -18.49
CA LEU A 38 -14.12 11.97 -17.89
C LEU A 38 -14.97 12.58 -16.77
N ALA A 39 -16.29 12.68 -16.96
CA ALA A 39 -17.19 13.19 -15.94
C ALA A 39 -17.16 12.34 -14.66
N LEU A 40 -17.08 11.01 -14.80
CA LEU A 40 -16.92 10.11 -13.65
C LEU A 40 -15.61 10.36 -12.90
N VAL A 41 -14.49 10.49 -13.63
CA VAL A 41 -13.18 10.78 -13.01
C VAL A 41 -13.21 12.12 -12.28
N LEU A 42 -13.74 13.16 -12.92
CA LEU A 42 -13.87 14.48 -12.30
C LEU A 42 -14.79 14.46 -11.08
N LEU A 43 -15.87 13.68 -11.11
CA LEU A 43 -16.77 13.51 -9.97
C LEU A 43 -16.03 12.85 -8.79
N ILE A 44 -15.25 11.80 -9.04
CA ILE A 44 -14.44 11.13 -8.00
C ILE A 44 -13.44 12.12 -7.41
N ILE A 45 -12.70 12.86 -8.24
CA ILE A 45 -11.71 13.86 -7.81
C ILE A 45 -12.39 14.96 -6.97
N ALA A 46 -13.54 15.48 -7.42
CA ALA A 46 -14.28 16.52 -6.72
C ALA A 46 -14.81 16.03 -5.35
N VAL A 47 -15.47 14.88 -5.31
CA VAL A 47 -16.02 14.32 -4.07
C VAL A 47 -14.90 14.00 -3.08
N THR A 48 -13.83 13.33 -3.52
CA THR A 48 -12.67 13.03 -2.66
C THR A 48 -11.98 14.31 -2.20
N GLY A 49 -11.83 15.33 -3.06
CA GLY A 49 -11.25 16.62 -2.71
C GLY A 49 -12.05 17.36 -1.63
N ILE A 50 -13.38 17.39 -1.75
CA ILE A 50 -14.26 17.98 -0.72
C ILE A 50 -14.11 17.24 0.61
N LEU A 51 -14.13 15.90 0.60
CA LEU A 51 -13.95 15.10 1.81
C LEU A 51 -12.57 15.34 2.44
N LEU A 52 -11.52 15.43 1.62
CA LEU A 52 -10.16 15.67 2.09
C LEU A 52 -9.98 17.09 2.68
N ASN A 53 -10.67 18.10 2.14
CA ASN A 53 -10.67 19.44 2.71
C ASN A 53 -11.28 19.48 4.13
N HIS A 54 -12.20 18.56 4.43
CA HIS A 54 -12.82 18.39 5.75
C HIS A 54 -12.28 17.19 6.53
N ALA A 55 -11.04 16.76 6.24
CA ALA A 55 -10.50 15.52 6.78
C ALA A 55 -10.35 15.54 8.32
N ALA A 56 -10.13 16.73 8.90
CA ALA A 56 -10.01 16.91 10.33
C ALA A 56 -11.38 16.80 11.03
N GLU A 57 -12.39 17.51 10.54
CA GLU A 57 -13.75 17.53 11.08
C GLU A 57 -14.41 16.16 10.95
N LEU A 58 -14.23 15.50 9.80
CA LEU A 58 -14.73 14.16 9.53
C LEU A 58 -13.85 13.06 10.17
N ARG A 59 -12.76 13.44 10.85
CA ARG A 59 -11.82 12.53 11.52
C ARG A 59 -11.30 11.41 10.60
N LEU A 60 -11.14 11.69 9.31
CA LEU A 60 -10.76 10.69 8.29
C LEU A 60 -9.39 10.05 8.58
N GLN A 61 -8.51 10.76 9.30
CA GLN A 61 -7.21 10.22 9.74
C GLN A 61 -7.34 9.19 10.87
N ARG A 62 -8.39 9.31 11.70
CA ARG A 62 -8.66 8.41 12.83
C ARG A 62 -9.51 7.21 12.42
N THR A 63 -10.36 7.36 11.42
CA THR A 63 -11.15 6.26 10.86
C THR A 63 -10.22 5.28 10.15
N ARG A 64 -10.05 4.09 10.74
CA ARG A 64 -9.22 3.02 10.19
C ARG A 64 -10.08 2.01 9.44
N LEU A 65 -9.64 1.65 8.25
CA LEU A 65 -10.23 0.59 7.43
C LEU A 65 -9.34 -0.65 7.52
N GLY A 66 -9.94 -1.76 7.95
CA GLY A 66 -9.29 -3.06 8.03
C GLY A 66 -9.59 -3.96 6.82
N GLY A 67 -9.35 -5.26 6.99
CA GLY A 67 -9.77 -6.29 6.04
C GLY A 67 -9.09 -6.18 4.67
N PRO A 68 -9.82 -6.42 3.56
CA PRO A 68 -9.23 -6.50 2.23
C PRO A 68 -8.68 -5.16 1.73
N ILE A 69 -9.28 -4.03 2.16
CA ILE A 69 -8.79 -2.71 1.78
C ILE A 69 -7.42 -2.46 2.40
N ALA A 70 -7.26 -2.74 3.71
CA ALA A 70 -5.97 -2.62 4.37
C ALA A 70 -4.90 -3.48 3.70
N ALA A 71 -5.25 -4.70 3.26
CA ALA A 71 -4.32 -5.61 2.59
C ALA A 71 -3.72 -5.05 1.29
N LEU A 72 -4.39 -4.09 0.62
CA LEU A 72 -3.83 -3.38 -0.54
C LEU A 72 -2.64 -2.46 -0.18
N TYR A 73 -2.51 -2.12 1.11
CA TYR A 73 -1.51 -1.21 1.65
C TYR A 73 -0.44 -1.90 2.48
N VAL A 74 -0.60 -3.20 2.76
CA VAL A 74 0.38 -3.96 3.52
C VAL A 74 1.47 -4.43 2.57
N GLU A 75 2.66 -3.88 2.74
CA GLU A 75 3.83 -4.38 2.03
C GLU A 75 4.17 -5.79 2.51
N PRO A 76 4.40 -6.75 1.60
CA PRO A 76 4.83 -8.08 1.99
C PRO A 76 6.16 -7.98 2.77
N PRO A 77 6.37 -8.85 3.78
CA PRO A 77 7.60 -8.82 4.53
C PRO A 77 8.80 -9.13 3.63
N ALA A 78 9.93 -8.47 3.88
CA ALA A 78 11.13 -8.63 3.06
C ALA A 78 11.70 -10.04 3.17
N ARG A 79 11.50 -10.70 4.32
CA ARG A 79 11.85 -12.10 4.56
C ARG A 79 10.63 -12.89 5.05
N PRO A 80 10.57 -14.21 4.82
CA PRO A 80 9.53 -15.06 5.39
C PRO A 80 9.49 -14.92 6.92
N PRO A 81 8.29 -14.78 7.53
CA PRO A 81 8.15 -14.82 8.98
C PRO A 81 8.75 -16.11 9.55
N ARG A 82 9.54 -15.98 10.62
CA ARG A 82 10.04 -17.12 11.41
C ARG A 82 9.31 -17.15 12.74
N ALA A 83 9.15 -18.32 13.34
CA ALA A 83 8.52 -18.41 14.65
C ALA A 83 9.16 -19.51 15.50
N ALA A 84 9.17 -19.27 16.80
CA ALA A 84 9.61 -20.22 17.80
C ALA A 84 8.47 -20.44 18.81
N ARG A 85 8.28 -21.70 19.19
CA ARG A 85 7.29 -22.10 20.17
C ARG A 85 7.93 -22.17 21.56
N LEU A 86 7.30 -21.52 22.54
CA LEU A 86 7.62 -21.65 23.96
C LEU A 86 6.99 -22.93 24.53
N ASP A 87 7.48 -23.41 25.67
CA ASP A 87 7.01 -24.66 26.26
C ASP A 87 5.52 -24.59 26.69
N ASP A 88 5.06 -23.42 27.12
CA ASP A 88 3.65 -23.08 27.37
C ASP A 88 2.73 -23.12 26.12
N GLY A 89 3.30 -23.36 24.93
CA GLY A 89 2.57 -23.43 23.67
C GLY A 89 2.32 -22.09 22.97
N ARG A 90 2.73 -20.97 23.57
CA ARG A 90 2.68 -19.63 22.96
C ARG A 90 3.81 -19.49 21.94
N TRP A 91 3.53 -18.72 20.90
CA TRP A 91 4.46 -18.49 19.79
C TRP A 91 5.05 -17.09 19.86
N VAL A 92 6.34 -17.01 19.58
CA VAL A 92 7.05 -15.76 19.28
C VAL A 92 7.33 -15.76 17.79
N VAL A 93 6.85 -14.74 17.08
CA VAL A 93 6.99 -14.59 15.63
C VAL A 93 7.90 -13.40 15.34
N TRP A 94 8.87 -13.59 14.45
CA TRP A 94 9.75 -12.56 13.96
C TRP A 94 9.39 -12.17 12.53
N ILE A 95 9.26 -10.86 12.27
CA ILE A 95 8.99 -10.29 10.95
C ILE A 95 9.76 -8.98 10.80
N ASP A 96 10.68 -8.92 9.83
CA ASP A 96 11.48 -7.72 9.48
C ASP A 96 12.13 -7.02 10.69
N GLY A 97 12.60 -7.82 11.65
CA GLY A 97 13.27 -7.33 12.85
C GLY A 97 12.39 -7.11 14.07
N HIS A 98 11.07 -7.17 13.91
CA HIS A 98 10.09 -7.00 14.97
C HIS A 98 9.63 -8.35 15.52
N LEU A 99 9.32 -8.39 16.81
CA LEU A 99 8.80 -9.57 17.49
C LEU A 99 7.32 -9.42 17.80
N TYR A 100 6.57 -10.50 17.65
CA TYR A 100 5.14 -10.55 17.90
C TYR A 100 4.79 -11.77 18.73
N ARG A 101 3.95 -11.59 19.73
CA ARG A 101 3.41 -12.67 20.56
C ARG A 101 1.92 -12.46 20.76
N GLN A 102 1.15 -13.51 20.52
CA GLN A 102 -0.32 -13.49 20.60
C GLN A 102 -0.99 -12.35 19.80
N GLY A 103 -0.38 -11.93 18.68
CA GLY A 103 -0.90 -10.84 17.84
C GLY A 103 -0.67 -9.43 18.40
N ARG A 104 0.29 -9.27 19.32
CA ARG A 104 0.78 -7.97 19.78
C ARG A 104 2.27 -7.87 19.49
N GLU A 105 2.71 -6.69 19.06
CA GLU A 105 4.13 -6.39 18.91
C GLU A 105 4.78 -6.31 20.29
N MET A 106 5.97 -6.88 20.40
CA MET A 106 6.81 -6.87 21.60
C MET A 106 7.91 -5.81 21.46
N GLN A 107 8.42 -5.33 22.59
CA GLN A 107 9.55 -4.41 22.61
C GLN A 107 10.86 -5.12 22.21
N GLY A 108 11.79 -4.36 21.66
CA GLY A 108 13.09 -4.88 21.20
C GLY A 108 13.08 -5.32 19.74
N ARG A 109 14.27 -5.39 19.15
CA ARG A 109 14.48 -5.81 17.76
C ARG A 109 15.57 -6.86 17.70
N LEU A 110 15.41 -7.81 16.78
CA LEU A 110 16.39 -8.85 16.49
C LEU A 110 16.74 -8.88 15.02
N ASP A 111 17.97 -9.21 14.69
CA ASP A 111 18.45 -9.41 13.33
C ASP A 111 17.76 -10.61 12.63
N SER A 112 17.47 -11.64 13.41
CA SER A 112 16.85 -12.89 12.98
C SER A 112 16.20 -13.59 14.19
N LEU A 113 15.46 -14.67 13.97
CA LEU A 113 14.97 -15.52 15.05
C LEU A 113 15.69 -16.86 15.01
N VAL A 114 16.52 -17.11 16.01
CA VAL A 114 17.23 -18.37 16.23
C VAL A 114 16.41 -19.30 17.13
N GLY A 115 15.65 -18.75 18.07
CA GLY A 115 14.70 -19.49 18.88
C GLY A 115 14.20 -18.69 20.09
N ALA A 116 13.29 -19.32 20.84
CA ALA A 116 12.78 -18.80 22.10
C ALA A 116 12.70 -19.94 23.13
N VAL A 117 12.98 -19.63 24.40
CA VAL A 117 12.95 -20.60 25.50
C VAL A 117 12.45 -19.94 26.77
N GLU A 118 11.75 -20.71 27.62
CA GLU A 118 11.36 -20.25 28.94
C GLU A 118 12.56 -20.24 29.90
N THR A 119 12.57 -19.26 30.79
CA THR A 119 13.55 -19.08 31.86
C THR A 119 12.81 -18.96 33.20
N PRO A 120 13.48 -19.11 34.35
CA PRO A 120 12.82 -19.00 35.66
C PRO A 120 12.05 -17.69 35.87
N ASP A 121 12.58 -16.57 35.34
CA ASP A 121 12.01 -15.23 35.50
C ASP A 121 11.20 -14.75 34.27
N GLY A 122 10.85 -15.66 33.34
CA GLY A 122 10.07 -15.35 32.15
C GLY A 122 10.50 -16.14 30.92
N PHE A 123 10.98 -15.45 29.88
CA PHE A 123 11.47 -16.13 28.68
C PHE A 123 12.51 -15.33 27.91
N ALA A 124 13.36 -16.04 27.18
CA ALA A 124 14.41 -15.49 26.34
C ALA A 124 14.12 -15.72 24.86
N VAL A 125 14.47 -14.74 24.02
CA VAL A 125 14.36 -14.82 22.55
C VAL A 125 15.71 -14.47 21.95
N ALA A 126 16.32 -15.42 21.22
CA ALA A 126 17.60 -15.23 20.55
C ALA A 126 17.44 -14.87 19.09
N GLY A 127 18.19 -13.85 18.66
CA GLY A 127 18.65 -13.68 17.29
C GLY A 127 20.05 -14.26 17.12
N ALA A 128 20.70 -14.00 15.98
CA ALA A 128 22.06 -14.50 15.77
C ALA A 128 23.08 -13.65 16.54
N HIS A 129 22.79 -12.38 16.80
CA HIS A 129 23.72 -11.41 17.38
C HIS A 129 23.20 -10.69 18.63
N ALA A 130 21.98 -11.02 19.06
CA ALA A 130 21.39 -10.43 20.24
C ALA A 130 20.48 -11.43 20.95
N LEU A 131 20.36 -11.27 22.25
CA LEU A 131 19.47 -12.05 23.10
C LEU A 131 18.59 -11.08 23.88
N LEU A 132 17.28 -11.27 23.82
CA LEU A 132 16.30 -10.46 24.52
C LEU A 132 15.68 -11.28 25.65
N LEU A 133 15.66 -10.71 26.85
CA LEU A 133 15.05 -11.30 28.04
C LEU A 133 13.75 -10.58 28.35
N PHE A 134 12.68 -11.34 28.52
CA PHE A 134 11.34 -10.85 28.80
C PHE A 134 10.82 -11.42 30.10
N ASP A 135 10.04 -10.62 30.82
CA ASP A 135 9.25 -11.11 31.95
C ASP A 135 8.03 -11.93 31.47
N ASP A 136 7.31 -12.55 32.39
CA ASP A 136 6.09 -13.32 32.09
C ASP A 136 5.00 -12.49 31.39
N ALA A 137 4.96 -11.18 31.66
CA ALA A 137 4.05 -10.23 31.03
C ALA A 137 4.47 -9.89 29.58
N GLY A 138 5.67 -10.29 29.14
CA GLY A 138 6.23 -10.02 27.82
C GLY A 138 6.84 -8.61 27.69
N ARG A 139 7.18 -7.96 28.80
CA ARG A 139 7.95 -6.71 28.81
C ARG A 139 9.43 -7.05 28.71
N LEU A 140 10.16 -6.26 27.91
CA LEU A 140 11.61 -6.42 27.78
C LEU A 140 12.26 -6.03 29.11
N VAL A 141 12.97 -6.97 29.72
CA VAL A 141 13.78 -6.76 30.93
C VAL A 141 15.17 -6.32 30.52
N GLU A 142 15.78 -7.05 29.58
CA GLU A 142 17.17 -6.82 29.19
C GLU A 142 17.43 -7.22 27.74
N ARG A 143 18.43 -6.55 27.15
CA ARG A 143 18.96 -6.86 25.82
C ARG A 143 20.46 -7.05 25.92
N LEU A 144 20.92 -8.25 25.62
CA LEU A 144 22.33 -8.60 25.52
C LEU A 144 22.75 -8.49 24.05
N GLY A 145 23.66 -7.55 23.77
CA GLY A 145 24.26 -7.33 22.45
C GLY A 145 25.45 -8.25 22.19
N GLU A 146 26.11 -8.07 21.05
CA GLU A 146 27.29 -8.85 20.66
C GLU A 146 28.41 -8.79 21.71
N GLU A 147 28.56 -7.65 22.37
CA GLU A 147 29.54 -7.40 23.41
C GLU A 147 29.34 -8.25 24.68
N SER A 148 28.10 -8.67 24.93
CA SER A 148 27.73 -9.46 26.11
C SER A 148 27.56 -10.96 25.77
N LEU A 149 27.77 -11.34 24.51
CA LEU A 149 27.60 -12.71 24.03
C LEU A 149 28.97 -13.34 23.74
N PRO A 150 29.13 -14.66 23.95
CA PRO A 150 30.37 -15.36 23.65
C PRO A 150 30.62 -15.56 22.13
N GLY A 151 29.85 -14.89 21.29
CA GLY A 151 29.83 -15.01 19.83
C GLY A 151 28.40 -15.19 19.28
N PRO A 152 28.26 -15.35 17.95
CA PRO A 152 26.95 -15.54 17.33
C PRO A 152 26.21 -16.76 17.86
N ILE A 153 24.92 -16.61 18.08
CA ILE A 153 24.05 -17.67 18.61
C ILE A 153 23.55 -18.52 17.45
N ALA A 154 23.97 -19.78 17.42
CA ALA A 154 23.49 -20.76 16.45
C ALA A 154 22.21 -21.47 16.92
N ARG A 155 22.07 -21.68 18.23
CA ARG A 155 20.88 -22.30 18.86
C ARG A 155 20.69 -21.76 20.27
N ILE A 156 19.46 -21.77 20.75
CA ILE A 156 19.07 -21.47 22.14
C ILE A 156 18.31 -22.65 22.73
N GLY A 157 18.50 -22.90 24.01
CA GLY A 157 17.84 -23.98 24.74
C GLY A 157 17.93 -23.77 26.24
N ARG A 158 17.58 -24.80 27.00
CA ARG A 158 17.68 -24.82 28.46
C ARG A 158 18.20 -26.15 28.99
N ASP A 159 18.84 -26.12 30.15
CA ASP A 159 19.23 -27.32 30.89
C ASP A 159 18.06 -27.89 31.72
N ARG A 160 18.32 -28.91 32.54
CA ARG A 160 17.31 -29.56 33.40
C ARG A 160 16.80 -28.65 34.51
N GLU A 161 17.63 -27.70 34.94
CA GLU A 161 17.31 -26.72 35.97
C GLU A 161 16.60 -25.48 35.38
N GLY A 162 16.34 -25.46 34.06
CA GLY A 162 15.69 -24.35 33.37
C GLY A 162 16.62 -23.18 33.05
N ARG A 163 17.94 -23.33 33.26
CA ARG A 163 18.90 -22.28 32.94
C ARG A 163 19.14 -22.19 31.44
N LEU A 164 19.36 -20.98 30.98
CA LEU A 164 19.56 -20.67 29.57
C LEU A 164 20.86 -21.29 29.04
N LEU A 165 20.75 -21.95 27.88
CA LEU A 165 21.85 -22.47 27.09
C LEU A 165 21.85 -21.82 25.71
N ILE A 166 23.03 -21.49 25.22
CA ILE A 166 23.24 -21.13 23.82
C ILE A 166 24.33 -22.01 23.20
N LEU A 167 24.18 -22.30 21.91
CA LEU A 167 25.25 -22.86 21.09
C LEU A 167 25.92 -21.71 20.35
N SER A 168 27.17 -21.42 20.68
CA SER A 168 27.96 -20.39 20.01
C SER A 168 29.31 -20.95 19.62
N GLN A 169 29.74 -20.71 18.37
CA GLN A 169 31.03 -21.17 17.84
C GLN A 169 31.30 -22.69 18.07
N GLY A 170 30.24 -23.52 18.00
CA GLY A 170 30.33 -24.97 18.20
C GLY A 170 30.40 -25.44 19.66
N ARG A 171 30.39 -24.52 20.63
CA ARG A 171 30.45 -24.79 22.07
C ARG A 171 29.13 -24.40 22.74
N VAL A 172 28.70 -25.21 23.71
CA VAL A 172 27.51 -24.92 24.51
C VAL A 172 27.94 -24.04 25.68
N ARG A 173 27.30 -22.87 25.76
CA ARG A 173 27.52 -21.86 26.79
C ARG A 173 26.26 -21.79 27.64
N ARG A 174 26.43 -21.84 28.95
CA ARG A 174 25.34 -21.71 29.92
C ARG A 174 25.41 -20.35 30.58
N ALA A 175 24.28 -19.66 30.63
CA ALA A 175 24.18 -18.42 31.39
C ALA A 175 24.24 -18.71 32.89
N ASP A 176 24.91 -17.85 33.63
CA ASP A 176 24.86 -17.84 35.09
C ASP A 176 23.47 -17.39 35.61
N ALA A 177 23.29 -17.36 36.93
CA ALA A 177 21.99 -17.03 37.54
C ALA A 177 21.53 -15.59 37.24
N VAL A 178 22.47 -14.68 36.97
CA VAL A 178 22.19 -13.26 36.67
C VAL A 178 22.24 -12.97 35.16
N MET A 179 22.52 -13.98 34.32
CA MET A 179 22.64 -13.88 32.87
C MET A 179 23.69 -12.87 32.37
N LEU A 180 24.74 -12.65 33.16
CA LEU A 180 25.87 -11.77 32.86
C LEU A 180 27.11 -12.55 32.40
N ASP A 181 27.27 -13.79 32.88
CA ASP A 181 28.43 -14.63 32.61
C ASP A 181 28.05 -15.92 31.87
N TRP A 182 28.94 -16.33 30.97
CA TRP A 182 28.75 -17.52 30.13
C TRP A 182 29.74 -18.61 30.51
N GLN A 183 29.26 -19.66 31.18
CA GLN A 183 30.08 -20.82 31.51
C GLN A 183 30.19 -21.77 30.30
N ASP A 184 31.40 -22.22 30.00
CA ASP A 184 31.62 -23.26 28.99
C ASP A 184 31.20 -24.63 29.54
N VAL A 185 30.20 -25.23 28.90
CA VAL A 185 29.75 -26.60 29.22
C VAL A 185 30.50 -27.63 28.39
N GLY A 186 31.10 -27.22 27.26
CA GLY A 186 31.85 -28.09 26.35
C GLY A 186 31.28 -28.17 24.92
N PRO A 187 31.71 -29.16 24.11
CA PRO A 187 31.35 -29.26 22.70
C PRO A 187 29.94 -29.82 22.49
N ALA A 188 29.22 -29.28 21.50
CA ALA A 188 27.83 -29.66 21.22
C ALA A 188 27.63 -31.14 20.82
N GLN A 189 28.64 -31.75 20.20
CA GLN A 189 28.58 -33.13 19.71
C GLN A 189 28.46 -34.17 20.85
N GLY A 190 28.96 -33.84 22.05
CA GLY A 190 28.91 -34.72 23.22
C GLY A 190 27.64 -34.59 24.08
N MET A 191 26.71 -33.70 23.73
CA MET A 191 25.58 -33.32 24.62
C MET A 191 24.21 -33.87 24.19
N ARG A 192 24.18 -34.84 23.27
CA ARG A 192 22.93 -35.51 22.88
C ARG A 192 22.45 -36.42 24.02
N GLY A 193 21.40 -36.02 24.74
CA GLY A 193 20.74 -36.85 25.76
C GLY A 193 20.77 -36.33 27.21
N ASN A 194 21.46 -35.21 27.49
CA ASN A 194 21.64 -34.71 28.87
C ASN A 194 20.42 -33.96 29.47
N GLY A 195 19.21 -34.16 28.96
CA GLY A 195 18.03 -33.40 29.39
C GLY A 195 18.04 -31.93 28.96
N MET A 196 18.93 -31.56 28.04
CA MET A 196 18.94 -30.25 27.40
C MET A 196 17.80 -30.16 26.37
N ARG A 197 16.96 -29.14 26.49
CA ARG A 197 15.87 -28.86 25.57
C ARG A 197 16.24 -27.68 24.69
N TRP A 198 16.55 -27.97 23.42
CA TRP A 198 16.84 -26.94 22.42
C TRP A 198 15.55 -26.45 21.76
N SER A 199 15.45 -25.12 21.60
CA SER A 199 14.39 -24.49 20.82
C SER A 199 14.48 -24.86 19.34
N ARG A 200 13.34 -24.80 18.66
CA ARG A 200 13.20 -25.03 17.22
C ARG A 200 12.53 -23.80 16.61
N ALA A 201 13.30 -22.95 15.92
CA ALA A 201 12.79 -21.76 15.23
C ALA A 201 12.23 -22.03 13.82
N ASP A 202 12.19 -23.30 13.41
CA ASP A 202 11.74 -23.75 12.09
C ASP A 202 10.52 -24.68 12.18
N GLU A 203 9.80 -24.69 13.31
CA GLU A 203 8.51 -25.38 13.36
C GLU A 203 7.50 -24.64 12.47
N GLU A 204 6.72 -25.41 11.69
CA GLU A 204 5.64 -24.86 10.88
C GLU A 204 4.62 -24.16 11.78
N MET A 205 4.68 -22.82 11.78
CA MET A 205 3.78 -22.04 12.60
C MET A 205 2.33 -22.18 12.12
N PRO A 206 1.35 -22.31 13.03
CA PRO A 206 -0.05 -22.37 12.63
C PRO A 206 -0.46 -21.15 11.81
N THR A 207 -1.29 -21.35 10.78
CA THR A 207 -1.77 -20.27 9.90
C THR A 207 -2.40 -19.10 10.67
N MET A 208 -3.06 -19.39 11.80
CA MET A 208 -3.66 -18.37 12.65
C MET A 208 -2.60 -17.50 13.37
N VAL A 209 -1.51 -18.10 13.83
CA VAL A 209 -0.38 -17.38 14.44
C VAL A 209 0.24 -16.44 13.41
N ARG A 210 0.51 -16.93 12.20
CA ARG A 210 1.01 -16.12 11.07
C ARG A 210 0.08 -14.96 10.73
N LYS A 211 -1.23 -15.22 10.59
CA LYS A 211 -2.23 -14.19 10.28
C LYS A 211 -2.30 -13.11 11.37
N ARG A 212 -2.26 -13.50 12.65
CA ARG A 212 -2.26 -12.55 13.78
C ARG A 212 -1.00 -11.68 13.81
N ALA A 213 0.17 -12.27 13.59
CA ALA A 213 1.42 -11.51 13.55
C ALA A 213 1.47 -10.53 12.37
N LEU A 214 1.02 -10.95 11.18
CA LEU A 214 0.91 -10.05 10.02
C LEU A 214 -0.12 -8.93 10.23
N ALA A 215 -1.26 -9.23 10.86
CA ALA A 215 -2.25 -8.22 11.22
C ALA A 215 -1.68 -7.22 12.23
N ALA A 216 -0.94 -7.70 13.25
CA ALA A 216 -0.27 -6.85 14.22
C ALA A 216 0.77 -5.92 13.57
N ARG A 217 1.59 -6.45 12.65
CA ARG A 217 2.54 -5.66 11.83
C ARG A 217 1.87 -4.58 11.00
N SER A 218 0.71 -4.92 10.42
CA SER A 218 -0.08 -4.00 9.60
C SER A 218 -0.75 -2.90 10.44
N GLY A 219 -0.74 -3.02 11.76
CA GLY A 219 -1.38 -2.12 12.69
C GLY A 219 -2.91 -2.12 12.57
N ALA A 220 -3.53 -1.03 12.99
CA ALA A 220 -4.99 -0.86 12.98
C ALA A 220 -5.60 -0.75 11.57
N GLY A 221 -4.82 -0.90 10.49
CA GLY A 221 -5.25 -0.74 9.11
C GLY A 221 -4.94 0.64 8.52
N VAL A 222 -5.41 0.86 7.29
CA VAL A 222 -5.17 2.10 6.54
C VAL A 222 -6.17 3.18 6.96
N SER A 223 -5.75 4.44 7.08
CA SER A 223 -6.69 5.53 7.38
C SER A 223 -7.59 5.81 6.18
N LEU A 224 -8.85 6.18 6.42
CA LEU A 224 -9.77 6.58 5.36
C LEU A 224 -9.22 7.78 4.57
N SER A 225 -8.53 8.70 5.25
CA SER A 225 -7.81 9.80 4.59
C SER A 225 -6.78 9.32 3.56
N ARG A 226 -6.02 8.25 3.86
CA ARG A 226 -5.02 7.71 2.93
C ARG A 226 -5.67 7.06 1.73
N LEU A 227 -6.75 6.31 1.95
CA LEU A 227 -7.55 5.74 0.85
C LEU A 227 -8.09 6.83 -0.07
N LEU A 228 -8.66 7.89 0.51
CA LEU A 228 -9.22 9.01 -0.26
C LEU A 228 -8.14 9.78 -1.02
N ILE A 229 -6.95 10.00 -0.44
CA ILE A 229 -5.81 10.59 -1.16
C ILE A 229 -5.42 9.72 -2.35
N ASP A 230 -5.28 8.42 -2.16
CA ASP A 230 -4.85 7.54 -3.25
C ASP A 230 -5.92 7.36 -4.34
N LEU A 231 -7.20 7.48 -3.99
CA LEU A 231 -8.30 7.57 -4.94
C LEU A 231 -8.28 8.91 -5.69
N HIS A 232 -8.08 10.02 -4.97
CA HIS A 232 -8.03 11.37 -5.53
C HIS A 232 -6.87 11.55 -6.52
N THR A 233 -5.69 11.03 -6.20
CA THR A 233 -4.51 11.07 -7.08
C THR A 233 -4.50 9.96 -8.14
N GLY A 234 -5.53 9.10 -8.17
CA GLY A 234 -5.58 7.94 -9.06
C GLY A 234 -4.53 6.86 -8.78
N ARG A 235 -3.82 6.94 -7.64
CA ARG A 235 -2.76 5.99 -7.27
C ARG A 235 -3.31 4.59 -7.00
N ILE A 236 -4.57 4.49 -6.55
CA ILE A 236 -5.25 3.22 -6.32
C ILE A 236 -5.38 2.36 -7.59
N PHE A 237 -5.40 2.98 -8.78
CA PHE A 237 -5.42 2.31 -10.08
C PHE A 237 -4.02 2.18 -10.72
N GLY A 238 -2.97 2.36 -9.93
CA GLY A 238 -1.59 2.26 -10.38
C GLY A 238 -1.19 3.35 -11.38
N ARG A 239 -0.45 2.96 -12.43
CA ARG A 239 0.07 3.91 -13.43
C ARG A 239 -1.04 4.54 -14.27
N LEU A 240 -2.04 3.75 -14.68
CA LEU A 240 -3.13 4.21 -15.55
C LEU A 240 -3.98 5.31 -14.88
N GLY A 241 -4.29 5.16 -13.59
CA GLY A 241 -5.06 6.16 -12.85
C GLY A 241 -4.35 7.50 -12.73
N ARG A 242 -3.02 7.50 -12.53
CA ARG A 242 -2.22 8.73 -12.50
C ARG A 242 -2.28 9.48 -13.84
N TRP A 243 -2.03 8.79 -14.95
CA TRP A 243 -2.11 9.39 -16.28
C TRP A 243 -3.52 9.89 -16.62
N ALA A 244 -4.56 9.15 -16.21
CA ALA A 244 -5.94 9.59 -16.39
C ALA A 244 -6.25 10.89 -15.62
N GLY A 245 -5.74 11.00 -14.38
CA GLY A 245 -5.83 12.22 -13.58
C GLY A 245 -5.12 13.40 -14.24
N ASP A 246 -3.90 13.20 -14.73
CA ASP A 246 -3.12 14.23 -15.42
C ASP A 246 -3.82 14.73 -16.69
N LEU A 247 -4.36 13.82 -17.50
CA LEU A 247 -5.13 14.15 -18.70
C LEU A 247 -6.42 14.93 -18.37
N ALA A 248 -7.11 14.54 -17.30
CA ALA A 248 -8.30 15.25 -16.84
C ALA A 248 -7.95 16.68 -16.38
N ALA A 249 -6.85 16.86 -15.64
CA ALA A 249 -6.37 18.16 -15.20
C ALA A 249 -5.99 19.07 -16.39
N ILE A 250 -5.25 18.54 -17.36
CA ILE A 250 -4.91 19.26 -18.60
C ILE A 250 -6.19 19.68 -19.34
N GLY A 251 -7.15 18.77 -19.48
CA GLY A 251 -8.45 19.07 -20.08
C GLY A 251 -9.19 20.21 -19.37
N LEU A 252 -9.17 20.21 -18.03
CA LEU A 252 -9.78 21.26 -17.23
C LEU A 252 -9.10 22.63 -17.42
N ILE A 253 -7.76 22.64 -17.49
CA ILE A 253 -6.97 23.86 -17.75
C ILE A 253 -7.32 24.43 -19.13
N LEU A 254 -7.36 23.58 -20.16
CA LEU A 254 -7.74 24.03 -21.51
C LEU A 254 -9.18 24.57 -21.56
N LEU A 255 -10.12 23.93 -20.86
CA LEU A 255 -11.50 24.41 -20.73
C LEU A 255 -11.57 25.77 -20.01
N ALA A 256 -10.82 25.94 -18.92
CA ALA A 256 -10.76 27.21 -18.20
C ALA A 256 -10.18 28.33 -19.07
N LEU A 257 -9.06 28.09 -19.74
CA LEU A 257 -8.42 29.07 -20.63
C LEU A 257 -9.32 29.45 -21.80
N THR A 258 -9.93 28.47 -22.47
CA THR A 258 -10.85 28.73 -23.59
C THR A 258 -12.09 29.48 -23.13
N GLY A 259 -12.63 29.18 -21.95
CA GLY A 259 -13.71 29.94 -21.31
C GLY A 259 -13.35 31.41 -21.07
N ILE A 260 -12.17 31.68 -20.51
CA ILE A 260 -11.68 33.05 -20.26
C ILE A 260 -11.51 33.82 -21.58
N VAL A 261 -10.88 33.19 -22.58
CA VAL A 261 -10.65 33.82 -23.89
C VAL A 261 -11.97 34.13 -24.60
N THR A 262 -12.92 33.19 -24.60
CA THR A 262 -14.23 33.40 -25.25
C THR A 262 -15.03 34.47 -24.55
N TRP A 263 -15.03 34.53 -23.22
CA TRP A 263 -15.64 35.60 -22.42
C TRP A 263 -15.01 36.96 -22.72
N ALA A 264 -13.67 37.07 -22.77
CA ALA A 264 -12.99 38.33 -23.06
C ALA A 264 -13.32 38.85 -24.47
N LYS A 265 -13.31 37.96 -25.48
CA LYS A 265 -13.68 38.30 -26.87
C LYS A 265 -15.13 38.76 -26.98
N THR A 266 -16.07 38.02 -26.39
CA THR A 266 -17.50 38.41 -26.42
C THR A 266 -17.77 39.70 -25.64
N ARG A 267 -17.07 39.94 -24.53
CA ARG A 267 -17.17 41.20 -23.76
C ARG A 267 -16.64 42.40 -24.57
N ARG A 268 -15.52 42.24 -25.29
CA ARG A 268 -14.96 43.30 -26.15
C ARG A 268 -15.92 43.63 -27.31
N ALA A 269 -16.42 42.61 -28.02
CA ALA A 269 -17.38 42.80 -29.11
C ALA A 269 -18.70 43.46 -28.65
N ARG A 270 -19.18 43.15 -27.43
CA ARG A 270 -20.36 43.81 -26.84
C ARG A 270 -20.11 45.28 -26.49
N ARG A 271 -18.88 45.65 -26.09
CA ARG A 271 -18.50 47.05 -25.80
C ARG A 271 -18.41 47.88 -27.08
N GLU A 272 -17.77 47.35 -28.12
CA GLU A 272 -17.65 48.02 -29.43
C GLU A 272 -19.03 48.32 -30.04
N ARG A 273 -19.94 47.32 -30.07
CA ARG A 273 -21.32 47.51 -30.56
C ARG A 273 -22.13 48.54 -29.76
N ARG A 274 -21.88 48.68 -28.45
CA ARG A 274 -22.54 49.70 -27.62
C ARG A 274 -21.99 51.09 -27.91
N ALA A 275 -20.69 51.23 -28.18
CA ALA A 275 -20.10 52.49 -28.61
C ALA A 275 -20.62 52.92 -30.00
N GLU A 276 -20.75 51.98 -30.94
CA GLU A 276 -21.33 52.25 -32.27
C GLU A 276 -22.81 52.65 -32.21
N ASN A 277 -23.63 51.95 -31.42
CA ASN A 277 -25.06 52.27 -31.28
C ASN A 277 -25.32 53.55 -30.47
N GLY A 278 -24.43 53.91 -29.53
CA GLY A 278 -24.53 55.18 -28.79
C GLY A 278 -24.16 56.40 -29.64
N HIS A 279 -23.50 56.20 -30.80
CA HIS A 279 -23.06 57.28 -31.69
C HIS A 279 -23.96 57.46 -32.93
N ARG A 280 -25.02 56.64 -33.09
CA ARG A 280 -26.01 56.86 -34.16
C ARG A 280 -27.06 57.87 -33.68
N PRO A 281 -27.13 59.10 -34.26
CA PRO A 281 -28.19 60.03 -33.91
C PRO A 281 -29.55 59.42 -34.26
N SER A 282 -30.51 59.52 -33.35
CA SER A 282 -31.87 59.06 -33.59
C SER A 282 -32.46 59.85 -34.75
N VAL A 283 -32.49 59.26 -35.94
CA VAL A 283 -33.29 59.81 -37.02
C VAL A 283 -34.74 59.59 -36.61
N ALA A 284 -35.35 60.63 -36.05
CA ALA A 284 -36.75 60.68 -35.73
C ALA A 284 -37.54 60.44 -37.03
N ARG A 285 -38.34 59.37 -37.04
CA ARG A 285 -39.32 59.13 -38.10
C ARG A 285 -40.41 60.19 -37.98
N GLN A 286 -40.55 61.02 -39.00
CA GLN A 286 -41.79 61.73 -39.32
C GLN A 286 -42.57 60.90 -40.33
#